data_AF-A0A359AIW4-F1
#
_entry.id   AF-A0A359AIW4-F1
#
_cell.length_a   1.000
_cell.length_b   1.000
_cell.length_c   1.000
_cell.angle_alpha   90.00
_cell.angle_beta   90.00
_cell.angle_gamma   90.00
#
_symmetry.space_group_name_H-M   'P 1'
#
loop_
_entity.id
_entity.type
_entity.pdbx_description
1 polymer ?
#
loop_
_entity_poly.entity_id
_entity_poly.type
_entity_poly.pdbx_seq_one_letter_code
_entity_poly.pdbx_strand_id
1 'polypeptide(L)'
;NKDFVIGFITTRQIIEDPCFINFTPGVQLAAGNDTLGQQYNTPTNVIGQQKSDIIIVGRGIYTTPDPIAEAKKYRSAGWQAYLHR
;
A
#
# COMPACT_ATOMS: atom_id res chain seq x y z
N ASN A 1 24.29 -5.21 -2.43
CA ASN A 1 23.44 -6.12 -3.21
C ASN A 1 22.34 -5.38 -3.96
N LYS A 2 22.64 -4.25 -4.62
CA LYS A 2 21.65 -3.51 -5.45
C LYS A 2 21.36 -4.21 -6.77
N ASP A 3 22.22 -5.15 -7.13
CA ASP A 3 22.14 -6.12 -8.21
C ASP A 3 21.12 -7.24 -7.98
N PHE A 4 20.62 -7.38 -6.75
CA PHE A 4 19.66 -8.43 -6.38
C PHE A 4 18.47 -7.92 -5.57
N VAL A 5 18.70 -7.06 -4.57
CA VAL A 5 17.65 -6.49 -3.72
C VAL A 5 17.00 -5.31 -4.44
N ILE A 6 15.71 -5.41 -4.72
CA ILE A 6 14.95 -4.38 -5.45
C ILE A 6 14.16 -3.43 -4.54
N GLY A 7 14.03 -3.73 -3.25
CA GLY A 7 13.15 -2.98 -2.37
C GLY A 7 12.85 -3.66 -1.04
N PHE A 8 11.82 -3.16 -0.36
CA PHE A 8 11.51 -3.50 1.02
C PHE A 8 10.02 -3.70 1.25
N ILE A 9 9.68 -4.66 2.12
CA ILE A 9 8.37 -4.68 2.77
C ILE A 9 8.44 -3.75 3.98
N THR A 10 7.69 -2.65 3.95
CA THR A 10 7.78 -1.58 4.95
C THR A 10 6.47 -0.80 5.07
N THR A 11 6.24 -0.14 6.20
CA THR A 11 5.06 0.73 6.42
C THR A 11 5.29 2.19 6.01
N ARG A 12 6.54 2.56 5.68
CA ARG A 12 6.96 3.89 5.22
C ARG A 12 8.26 3.82 4.43
N GLN A 13 8.60 4.89 3.71
CA GLN A 13 9.93 5.04 3.12
C GLN A 13 11.01 4.96 4.21
N ILE A 14 11.95 4.05 4.03
CA ILE A 14 13.07 3.85 4.95
C ILE A 14 14.41 4.31 4.37
N ILE A 15 14.50 4.43 3.05
CA ILE A 15 15.70 4.84 2.32
C ILE A 15 15.26 5.80 1.20
N GLU A 16 15.97 6.91 1.03
CA GLU A 16 15.67 7.94 0.02
C GLU A 16 16.23 7.64 -1.37
N ASP A 17 17.05 6.59 -1.49
CA ASP A 17 17.61 6.12 -2.75
C ASP A 17 16.50 5.59 -3.67
N PRO A 18 16.25 6.25 -4.83
CA PRO A 18 15.15 5.91 -5.72
C PRO A 18 15.33 4.55 -6.44
N CYS A 19 16.49 3.89 -6.29
CA CYS A 19 16.69 2.55 -6.83
C CYS A 19 15.87 1.47 -6.09
N PHE A 20 15.39 1.76 -4.88
CA PHE A 20 14.64 0.81 -4.06
C PHE A 20 13.16 1.14 -4.01
N ILE A 21 12.33 0.10 -4.13
CA ILE A 21 10.87 0.20 -4.09
C ILE A 21 10.35 -0.13 -2.69
N ASN A 22 9.43 0.67 -2.18
CA ASN A 22 8.74 0.40 -0.91
C ASN A 22 7.38 -0.25 -1.17
N PHE A 23 7.20 -1.46 -0.65
CA PHE A 23 5.95 -2.20 -0.72
C PHE A 23 5.31 -2.26 0.67
N THR A 24 4.04 -1.86 0.78
CA THR A 24 3.35 -1.75 2.07
C THR A 24 2.11 -2.64 2.14
N PRO A 25 2.14 -3.71 2.95
CA PRO A 25 0.96 -4.49 3.30
C PRO A 25 0.13 -3.79 4.38
N GLY A 26 -1.03 -4.38 4.72
CA GLY A 26 -1.92 -3.80 5.73
C GLY A 26 -2.59 -2.53 5.23
N VAL A 27 -3.15 -2.58 4.02
CA VAL A 27 -3.85 -1.44 3.40
C VAL A 27 -5.33 -1.75 3.20
N GLN A 28 -6.19 -0.83 3.63
CA GLN A 28 -7.63 -0.82 3.34
C GLN A 28 -8.11 0.60 3.00
N LEU A 29 -9.27 0.74 2.34
CA LEU A 29 -9.82 2.07 2.02
C LEU A 29 -10.23 2.85 3.28
N ALA A 30 -10.53 2.16 4.38
CA ALA A 30 -10.73 2.73 5.70
C ALA A 30 -9.66 2.23 6.67
N ALA A 31 -9.23 3.09 7.60
CA ALA A 31 -8.35 2.68 8.68
C ALA A 31 -9.09 1.77 9.67
N GLY A 32 -8.38 0.83 10.27
CA GLY A 32 -8.96 -0.10 11.22
C GLY A 32 -8.03 -1.25 11.54
N ASN A 33 -8.51 -2.21 12.35
CA ASN A 33 -7.74 -3.37 12.79
C ASN A 33 -8.58 -4.64 12.58
N ASP A 34 -7.93 -5.79 12.39
CA ASP A 34 -8.60 -7.08 12.54
C ASP A 34 -8.44 -7.67 13.94
N THR A 35 -9.10 -8.81 14.18
CA THR A 35 -9.08 -9.53 15.46
C THR A 35 -7.77 -10.27 15.74
N LEU A 36 -6.85 -10.35 14.76
CA LEU A 36 -5.59 -11.06 14.84
C LEU A 36 -4.37 -10.11 14.86
N GLY A 37 -4.61 -8.81 15.06
CA GLY A 37 -3.55 -7.81 15.22
C GLY A 37 -3.07 -7.15 13.93
N GLN A 38 -3.70 -7.41 12.78
CA GLN A 38 -3.42 -6.66 11.56
C GLN A 38 -3.95 -5.24 11.72
N GLN A 39 -3.06 -4.27 11.53
CA GLN A 39 -3.43 -2.86 11.42
C GLN A 39 -3.56 -2.49 9.94
N TYR A 40 -4.55 -1.65 9.65
CA TYR A 40 -4.81 -1.14 8.31
C TYR A 40 -4.67 0.36 8.23
N ASN A 41 -3.89 0.81 7.25
CA ASN A 41 -3.77 2.20 6.86
C ASN A 41 -4.42 2.45 5.50
N THR A 42 -4.71 3.72 5.21
CA THR A 42 -5.33 4.11 3.94
C THR A 42 -4.28 4.31 2.84
N PRO A 43 -4.63 4.14 1.55
CA PRO A 43 -3.73 4.46 0.44
C PRO A 43 -3.18 5.89 0.51
N THR A 44 -4.01 6.86 0.92
CA THR A 44 -3.60 8.26 1.08
C THR A 44 -2.51 8.43 2.15
N ASN A 45 -2.62 7.74 3.28
CA ASN A 45 -1.58 7.77 4.31
C ASN A 45 -0.31 7.06 3.80
N VAL A 46 -0.45 5.84 3.29
CA VAL A 46 0.69 4.98 2.93
C VAL A 46 1.51 5.55 1.77
N ILE A 47 0.86 5.96 0.69
CA ILE A 47 1.56 6.49 -0.49
C ILE A 47 1.91 7.97 -0.29
N GLY A 48 0.96 8.79 0.16
CA GLY A 48 1.15 10.23 0.26
C GLY A 48 2.04 10.63 1.44
N GLN A 49 1.62 10.29 2.67
CA GLN A 49 2.30 10.76 3.88
C GLN A 49 3.54 9.94 4.22
N GLN A 50 3.43 8.60 4.11
CA GLN A 50 4.51 7.67 4.44
C GLN A 50 5.48 7.43 3.26
N LYS A 51 5.22 8.05 2.10
CA LYS A 51 6.06 8.01 0.91
C LYS A 51 6.37 6.60 0.39
N SER A 52 5.49 5.63 0.65
CA SER A 52 5.61 4.32 0.03
C SER A 52 5.27 4.38 -1.46
N ASP A 53 5.62 3.33 -2.21
CA ASP A 53 5.47 3.31 -3.65
C ASP A 53 4.33 2.38 -4.08
N ILE A 54 4.19 1.23 -3.40
CA ILE A 54 3.22 0.18 -3.77
C ILE A 54 2.44 -0.26 -2.54
N ILE A 55 1.11 -0.30 -2.67
CA ILE A 55 0.22 -0.93 -1.68
C ILE A 55 0.03 -2.42 -1.98
N ILE A 56 0.06 -3.25 -0.95
CA ILE A 56 -0.29 -4.68 -1.02
C ILE A 56 -1.63 -4.86 -0.31
N VAL A 57 -2.67 -5.19 -1.07
CA VAL A 57 -4.05 -5.32 -0.58
C VAL A 57 -4.50 -6.77 -0.70
N GLY A 58 -4.88 -7.37 0.43
CA GLY A 58 -5.43 -8.71 0.51
C GLY A 58 -6.95 -8.71 0.66
N ARG A 59 -7.42 -8.96 1.90
CA ARG A 59 -8.84 -9.11 2.25
C ARG A 59 -9.73 -7.96 1.76
N GLY A 60 -9.18 -6.74 1.71
CA GLY A 60 -9.89 -5.58 1.17
C GLY A 60 -10.39 -5.76 -0.28
N ILE A 61 -9.83 -6.68 -1.06
CA ILE A 61 -10.25 -6.97 -2.44
C ILE A 61 -10.87 -8.36 -2.55
N TYR A 62 -10.16 -9.43 -2.15
CA TYR A 62 -10.57 -10.78 -2.53
C TYR A 62 -11.79 -11.32 -1.76
N THR A 63 -12.17 -10.71 -0.63
CA THR A 63 -13.36 -11.14 0.13
C THR A 63 -14.63 -10.36 -0.25
N THR A 64 -14.56 -9.44 -1.22
CA THR A 64 -15.72 -8.65 -1.62
C THR A 64 -16.54 -9.37 -2.69
N PRO A 65 -17.84 -9.05 -2.85
CA PRO A 65 -18.67 -9.64 -3.89
C PRO A 65 -18.23 -9.33 -5.33
N ASP A 66 -17.54 -8.21 -5.54
CA ASP A 66 -16.97 -7.82 -6.84
C ASP A 66 -15.50 -7.38 -6.67
N PRO A 67 -14.55 -8.33 -6.70
CA PRO A 67 -13.12 -8.04 -6.54
C PRO A 67 -12.56 -7.12 -7.63
N ILE A 68 -13.15 -7.12 -8.84
CA ILE A 68 -12.68 -6.29 -9.96
C ILE A 68 -13.03 -4.82 -9.70
N ALA A 69 -14.29 -4.55 -9.34
CA ALA A 69 -14.71 -3.21 -8.98
C ALA A 69 -13.93 -2.70 -7.75
N GLU A 70 -13.70 -3.56 -6.76
CA GLU A 70 -12.95 -3.18 -5.56
C GLU A 70 -11.48 -2.89 -5.87
N ALA A 71 -10.81 -3.73 -6.66
CA ALA A 71 -9.45 -3.48 -7.12
C ALA A 71 -9.31 -2.15 -7.88
N LYS A 72 -10.30 -1.76 -8.70
CA LYS A 72 -10.32 -0.47 -9.38
C LYS A 72 -10.38 0.71 -8.40
N LYS A 73 -11.09 0.58 -7.26
CA LYS A 73 -11.10 1.61 -6.21
C LYS A 73 -9.72 1.76 -5.57
N TYR A 74 -9.09 0.66 -5.17
CA TYR A 74 -7.74 0.68 -4.60
C TYR A 74 -6.70 1.24 -5.56
N ARG A 75 -6.73 0.83 -6.84
CA ARG A 75 -5.88 1.40 -7.89
C ARG A 75 -6.05 2.91 -7.98
N SER A 76 -7.30 3.39 -8.03
CA SER A 76 -7.60 4.81 -8.16
C SER A 76 -7.13 5.59 -6.92
N ALA A 77 -7.40 5.09 -5.71
CA ALA A 77 -6.97 5.72 -4.46
C ALA A 77 -5.43 5.78 -4.33
N GLY A 78 -4.74 4.67 -4.60
CA GLY A 78 -3.27 4.63 -4.56
C GLY A 78 -2.63 5.54 -5.61
N TRP A 79 -3.14 5.53 -6.84
CA TRP A 79 -2.62 6.38 -7.92
C TRP A 79 -2.85 7.86 -7.65
N GLN A 80 -4.03 8.24 -7.16
CA GLN A 80 -4.31 9.63 -6.79
C GLN A 80 -3.42 10.07 -5.61
N ALA A 81 -3.18 9.21 -4.63
CA ALA A 81 -2.26 9.52 -3.53
C ALA A 81 -0.82 9.74 -4.03
N TYR A 82 -0.36 8.98 -5.03
CA TYR A 82 0.94 9.18 -5.67
C TYR A 82 1.03 10.51 -6.41
N LEU A 83 0.00 10.89 -7.17
CA LEU A 83 0.00 12.15 -7.92
C LEU A 83 -0.02 13.41 -7.02
N HIS A 84 -0.55 13.30 -5.80
CA HIS A 84 -0.58 14.39 -4.83
C HIS A 84 0.59 14.37 -3.82
N ARG A 85 1.56 13.47 -3.99
CA ARG A 85 2.69 13.27 -3.08
C ARG A 85 3.74 14.39 -3.18
#